data_AF-A0AAD8Y3N3-F1
#
_entry.id   AF-A0AAD8Y3N3-F1
#
_cell.length_a   1.000
_cell.length_b   1.000
_cell.length_c   1.000
_cell.angle_alpha   90.00
_cell.angle_beta   90.00
_cell.angle_gamma   90.00
#
_symmetry.space_group_name_H-M   'P 1'
#
loop_
_entity.id
_entity.type
_entity.pdbx_description
1 polymer ?
#
loop_
_entity_poly.entity_id
_entity_poly.type
_entity_poly.pdbx_seq_one_letter_code
_entity_poly.pdbx_strand_id
1 'polypeptide(L)'
;SNYAGPVRRNEPPSFGVDDLPNLVDCVLISHDHMDHLDYWSICELIDKSTVKFWVVPLGIKSWLMDKAGVPPEHIIELEWWEAVRLSKDSLSSSPEIEGLVRAFDTSSERASDDYTEIYQRRTLS
;
A
#
# COMPACT_ATOMS: atom_id res chain seq x y z
N SER A 1 3.46 -23.82 -11.51
CA SER A 1 3.92 -24.95 -10.67
C SER A 1 4.27 -24.39 -9.30
N ASN A 2 3.43 -24.61 -8.28
CA ASN A 2 3.67 -24.16 -6.89
C ASN A 2 4.40 -25.26 -6.12
N TYR A 3 5.64 -25.57 -6.51
CA TYR A 3 6.35 -26.74 -5.98
C TYR A 3 7.34 -26.45 -4.84
N ALA A 4 7.58 -25.17 -4.51
CA ALA A 4 8.44 -24.78 -3.40
C ALA A 4 8.01 -23.43 -2.83
N GLY A 5 7.90 -23.36 -1.50
CA GLY A 5 7.51 -22.17 -0.75
C GLY A 5 6.78 -22.55 0.55
N PRO A 6 6.71 -21.66 1.54
CA PRO A 6 5.92 -21.90 2.74
C PRO A 6 4.47 -22.19 2.36
N VAL A 7 3.83 -23.12 3.07
CA VAL A 7 2.40 -23.37 2.91
C VAL A 7 1.68 -22.05 3.13
N ARG A 8 0.99 -21.57 2.09
CA ARG A 8 0.35 -20.24 2.08
C ARG A 8 -0.61 -20.06 3.26
N ARG A 9 -1.43 -21.07 3.53
CA ARG A 9 -2.35 -21.14 4.68
C ARG A 9 -2.87 -22.57 4.81
N ASN A 10 -3.10 -23.03 6.04
CA ASN A 10 -3.76 -24.32 6.29
C ASN A 10 -5.29 -24.23 6.24
N GLU A 11 -5.84 -23.03 6.47
CA GLU A 11 -7.27 -22.74 6.49
C GLU A 11 -7.56 -21.55 5.54
N PRO A 12 -8.74 -21.46 4.92
CA PRO A 12 -9.09 -20.30 4.10
C PRO A 12 -9.18 -19.01 4.93
N PRO A 13 -9.04 -17.83 4.32
CA PRO A 13 -9.33 -16.57 5.01
C PRO A 13 -10.79 -16.54 5.49
N SER A 14 -11.02 -15.93 6.66
CA SER A 14 -12.37 -15.80 7.24
C SER A 14 -13.32 -14.93 6.41
N PHE A 15 -12.76 -14.10 5.53
CA PHE A 15 -13.47 -13.24 4.59
C PHE A 15 -12.78 -13.32 3.23
N GLY A 16 -13.57 -13.46 2.17
CA GLY A 16 -13.10 -13.37 0.78
C GLY A 16 -13.23 -11.94 0.25
N VAL A 17 -12.76 -11.74 -0.98
CA VAL A 17 -12.94 -10.46 -1.69
C VAL A 17 -14.43 -10.14 -1.89
N ASP A 18 -15.30 -11.14 -2.00
CA ASP A 18 -16.77 -10.97 -2.11
C ASP A 18 -17.43 -10.39 -0.85
N ASP A 19 -16.77 -10.51 0.30
CA ASP A 19 -17.31 -9.98 1.56
C ASP A 19 -16.96 -8.50 1.76
N LEU A 20 -16.14 -7.92 0.87
CA LEU A 20 -15.77 -6.51 0.91
C LEU A 20 -16.92 -5.61 0.42
N PRO A 21 -16.95 -4.34 0.84
CA PRO A 21 -17.85 -3.35 0.25
C PRO A 21 -17.64 -3.24 -1.26
N ASN A 22 -18.69 -2.87 -2.00
CA ASN A 22 -18.64 -2.63 -3.45
C ASN A 22 -17.58 -1.61 -3.88
N LEU A 23 -17.11 -0.77 -2.94
CA LEU A 23 -16.10 0.24 -3.17
C LEU A 23 -15.17 0.33 -1.97
N VAL A 24 -13.89 0.14 -2.23
CA VAL A 24 -12.76 0.26 -1.32
C VAL A 24 -11.98 1.52 -1.71
N ASP A 25 -11.92 2.49 -0.80
CA ASP A 25 -11.24 3.76 -1.09
C ASP A 25 -9.73 3.59 -1.26
N CYS A 26 -9.11 2.68 -0.50
CA CYS A 26 -7.71 2.33 -0.71
C CYS A 26 -7.33 0.94 -0.20
N VAL A 27 -6.29 0.40 -0.82
CA VAL A 27 -5.52 -0.76 -0.35
C VAL A 27 -4.11 -0.27 -0.02
N LEU A 28 -3.63 -0.60 1.18
CA LEU A 28 -2.27 -0.30 1.61
C LEU A 28 -1.42 -1.57 1.55
N ILE A 29 -0.27 -1.48 0.88
CA ILE A 29 0.72 -2.56 0.85
C ILE A 29 1.95 -2.06 1.61
N SER A 30 2.40 -2.81 2.62
CA SER A 30 3.52 -2.39 3.47
C SER A 30 4.89 -2.64 2.86
N HIS A 31 5.07 -3.77 2.17
CA HIS A 31 6.33 -4.20 1.54
C HIS A 31 6.04 -5.35 0.54
N ASP A 32 7.07 -5.84 -0.16
CA ASP A 32 6.95 -6.72 -1.33
C ASP A 32 7.01 -8.23 -1.04
N HIS A 33 6.98 -8.63 0.23
CA HIS A 33 7.03 -10.05 0.60
C HIS A 33 5.68 -10.75 0.37
N MET A 34 5.73 -12.05 0.08
CA MET A 34 4.58 -12.84 -0.39
C MET A 34 3.40 -12.95 0.60
N ASP A 35 3.62 -12.68 1.87
CA ASP A 35 2.58 -12.61 2.91
C ASP A 35 1.87 -11.25 2.98
N HIS A 36 2.44 -10.22 2.34
CA HIS A 36 1.89 -8.85 2.24
C HIS A 36 1.57 -8.42 0.80
N LEU A 37 2.15 -9.08 -0.21
CA LEU A 37 1.95 -8.82 -1.64
C LEU A 37 1.48 -10.10 -2.34
N ASP A 38 0.20 -10.45 -2.14
CA ASP A 38 -0.39 -11.62 -2.78
C ASP A 38 -0.98 -11.29 -4.16
N TYR A 39 -0.34 -11.81 -5.20
CA TYR A 39 -0.74 -11.61 -6.60
C TYR A 39 -2.20 -11.98 -6.88
N TRP A 40 -2.69 -13.11 -6.36
CA TRP A 40 -4.03 -13.60 -6.68
C TRP A 40 -5.11 -12.73 -6.04
N SER A 41 -4.93 -12.34 -4.78
CA SER A 41 -5.82 -11.38 -4.10
C SER A 41 -5.88 -10.05 -4.85
N ILE A 42 -4.75 -9.57 -5.37
CA ILE A 42 -4.70 -8.33 -6.16
C ILE A 42 -5.49 -8.47 -7.46
N CYS A 43 -5.32 -9.57 -8.20
CA CYS A 43 -6.10 -9.83 -9.41
C CYS A 43 -7.60 -9.89 -9.11
N GLU A 44 -8.02 -10.57 -8.05
CA GLU A 44 -9.44 -10.63 -7.66
C GLU A 44 -10.02 -9.25 -7.33
N LEU A 45 -9.24 -8.39 -6.66
CA LEU A 45 -9.64 -7.01 -6.35
C LEU A 45 -9.76 -6.13 -7.61
N ILE A 46 -8.87 -6.33 -8.59
CA ILE A 46 -8.88 -5.63 -9.88
C ILE A 46 -10.08 -6.07 -10.72
N ASP A 47 -10.32 -7.38 -10.83
CA ASP A 47 -11.40 -7.94 -11.63
C ASP A 47 -12.77 -7.42 -11.18
N LYS A 48 -12.94 -7.16 -9.88
CA LYS A 48 -14.16 -6.58 -9.32
C LYS A 48 -14.22 -5.06 -9.38
N SER A 49 -13.15 -4.40 -9.84
CA SER A 49 -13.05 -2.94 -9.92
C SER A 49 -13.42 -2.24 -8.61
N THR A 50 -13.07 -2.86 -7.47
CA THR A 50 -13.52 -2.44 -6.15
C THR A 50 -12.60 -1.35 -5.56
N VAL A 51 -11.33 -1.31 -5.96
CA VAL A 51 -10.30 -0.47 -5.32
C VAL A 51 -10.09 0.83 -6.09
N LYS A 52 -10.20 1.99 -5.41
CA LYS A 52 -9.87 3.30 -6.00
C LYS A 52 -8.38 3.60 -6.02
N PHE A 53 -7.67 3.34 -4.92
CA PHE A 53 -6.25 3.67 -4.79
C PHE A 53 -5.44 2.53 -4.18
N TRP A 54 -4.24 2.31 -4.72
CA TRP A 54 -3.22 1.42 -4.20
C TRP A 54 -2.10 2.27 -3.64
N VAL A 55 -1.89 2.24 -2.32
CA VAL A 55 -0.83 3.00 -1.65
C VAL A 55 0.30 2.04 -1.32
N VAL A 56 1.48 2.28 -1.89
CA VAL A 56 2.61 1.36 -1.86
C VAL A 56 3.95 2.08 -1.62
N PRO A 57 4.95 1.39 -1.04
CA PRO A 57 6.33 1.85 -1.02
C PRO A 57 6.94 2.00 -2.42
N LEU A 58 8.00 2.79 -2.51
CA LEU A 58 8.87 2.87 -3.67
C LEU A 58 9.28 1.48 -4.20
N GLY A 59 9.19 1.31 -5.52
CA GLY A 59 9.59 0.11 -6.25
C GLY A 59 8.45 -0.89 -6.50
N ILE A 60 7.32 -0.79 -5.77
CA ILE A 60 6.19 -1.73 -5.92
C ILE A 60 5.23 -1.28 -7.04
N LYS A 61 5.22 0.01 -7.39
CA LYS A 61 4.35 0.54 -8.45
C LYS A 61 4.56 -0.18 -9.78
N SER A 62 5.81 -0.36 -10.20
CA SER A 62 6.15 -1.06 -11.44
C SER A 62 5.64 -2.50 -11.43
N TRP A 63 5.78 -3.21 -10.30
CA TRP A 63 5.28 -4.56 -10.16
C TRP A 63 3.76 -4.64 -10.30
N LEU A 64 3.00 -3.72 -9.68
CA LEU A 64 1.54 -3.67 -9.81
C LEU A 64 1.10 -3.39 -11.24
N MET A 65 1.80 -2.51 -11.95
CA MET A 65 1.52 -2.21 -13.35
C MET A 65 1.85 -3.41 -14.25
N ASP A 66 3.04 -3.99 -14.11
CA ASP A 66 3.57 -4.99 -15.04
C ASP A 66 3.00 -6.39 -14.82
N LYS A 67 2.67 -6.74 -13.56
CA LYS A 67 2.19 -8.09 -13.20
C LYS A 67 0.69 -8.13 -13.06
N ALA A 68 0.12 -7.16 -12.36
CA ALA A 68 -1.30 -7.17 -12.01
C ALA A 68 -2.15 -6.29 -12.95
N GLY A 69 -1.54 -5.37 -13.70
CA GLY A 69 -2.26 -4.51 -14.65
C GLY A 69 -3.00 -3.35 -13.99
N VAL A 70 -2.59 -2.92 -12.79
CA VAL A 70 -3.18 -1.76 -12.13
C VAL A 70 -2.83 -0.48 -12.92
N PRO A 71 -3.81 0.36 -13.30
CA PRO A 71 -3.50 1.60 -14.01
C PRO A 71 -2.71 2.57 -13.11
N PRO A 72 -1.68 3.27 -13.65
CA PRO A 72 -0.76 4.08 -12.86
C PRO A 72 -1.44 5.24 -12.11
N GLU A 73 -2.56 5.74 -12.61
CA GLU A 73 -3.39 6.79 -11.98
C GLU A 73 -4.06 6.33 -10.68
N HIS A 74 -4.19 5.02 -10.47
CA HIS A 74 -4.72 4.42 -9.25
C HIS A 74 -3.61 4.05 -8.26
N ILE A 75 -2.32 4.27 -8.58
CA ILE A 75 -1.19 3.89 -7.72
C ILE A 75 -0.51 5.13 -7.15
N ILE A 76 -0.49 5.19 -5.83
CA ILE A 76 0.22 6.20 -5.05
C ILE A 76 1.46 5.53 -4.47
N GLU A 77 2.62 5.93 -4.97
CA GLU A 77 3.91 5.45 -4.49
C GLU A 77 4.47 6.46 -3.49
N LEU A 78 4.89 6.00 -2.32
CA LEU A 78 5.39 6.84 -1.24
C LEU A 78 6.82 6.46 -0.86
N GLU A 79 7.67 7.46 -0.66
CA GLU A 79 8.97 7.35 0.00
C GLU A 79 8.81 7.38 1.53
N TRP A 80 9.88 7.01 2.23
CA TRP A 80 9.99 7.16 3.67
C TRP A 80 9.62 8.59 4.07
N TRP A 81 8.78 8.68 5.10
CA TRP A 81 8.30 9.95 5.67
C TRP A 81 7.37 10.76 4.77
N GLU A 82 7.06 10.29 3.56
CA GLU A 82 5.98 10.84 2.74
C GLU A 82 4.61 10.38 3.23
N ALA A 83 3.57 11.14 2.87
CA ALA A 83 2.21 10.87 3.27
C ALA A 83 1.22 11.31 2.21
N VAL A 84 0.10 10.61 2.16
CA VAL A 84 -1.06 10.96 1.33
C VAL A 84 -2.31 11.03 2.19
N ARG A 85 -3.18 11.97 1.87
CA ARG A 85 -4.54 12.04 2.41
C ARG A 85 -5.51 11.72 1.31
N LEU A 86 -6.49 10.89 1.65
CA LEU A 86 -7.58 10.55 0.75
C LEU A 86 -8.82 11.24 1.32
N SER A 87 -9.35 12.22 0.59
CA SER A 87 -10.60 12.87 0.98
C SER A 87 -11.77 12.13 0.32
N LYS A 88 -12.87 12.00 1.05
CA LYS A 88 -14.11 11.40 0.53
C LYS A 88 -14.92 12.38 -0.32
N ASP A 89 -14.65 13.68 -0.15
CA ASP A 89 -15.52 14.77 -0.61
C ASP A 89 -15.12 15.34 -1.97
N SER A 90 -13.99 14.94 -2.52
CA SER A 90 -13.63 15.34 -3.87
C SER A 90 -14.39 14.46 -4.88
N LEU A 91 -15.41 15.00 -5.53
CA LEU A 91 -15.98 14.54 -6.81
C LEU A 91 -14.93 14.46 -7.96
N SER A 92 -13.66 14.65 -7.64
CA SER A 92 -12.49 14.57 -8.51
C SER A 92 -11.98 13.13 -8.54
N SER A 93 -11.67 12.66 -9.75
CA SER A 93 -11.00 11.39 -10.03
C SER A 93 -9.54 11.32 -9.56
N SER A 94 -9.04 12.35 -8.88
CA SER A 94 -7.65 12.48 -8.46
C SER A 94 -7.57 12.81 -6.97
N PRO A 95 -6.72 12.10 -6.20
CA PRO A 95 -6.59 12.28 -4.76
C PRO A 95 -5.91 13.62 -4.46
N GLU A 96 -6.47 14.40 -3.54
CA GLU A 96 -5.81 15.61 -3.02
C GLU A 96 -4.77 15.23 -1.96
N ILE A 97 -3.48 15.40 -2.28
CA ILE A 97 -2.38 15.07 -1.38
C ILE A 97 -2.20 16.21 -0.35
N GLU A 98 -2.69 16.03 0.88
CA GLU A 98 -2.35 16.85 2.06
C GLU A 98 -1.97 15.95 3.26
N GLY A 99 -0.69 15.76 3.61
CA GLY A 99 -0.20 14.76 4.60
C GLY A 99 -0.92 14.75 5.97
N LEU A 100 -1.02 13.62 6.71
CA LEU A 100 0.05 12.84 7.35
C LEU A 100 -0.42 11.41 7.73
N VAL A 101 0.32 10.34 7.36
CA VAL A 101 0.40 9.03 8.07
C VAL A 101 1.77 8.38 7.83
N ARG A 102 2.33 7.69 8.85
CA ARG A 102 3.68 7.07 8.85
C ARG A 102 3.72 5.74 8.09
N ALA A 103 4.70 5.58 7.19
CA ALA A 103 5.09 4.30 6.62
C ALA A 103 5.64 3.35 7.70
N PHE A 104 5.29 2.06 7.59
CA PHE A 104 5.63 1.02 8.57
C PHE A 104 7.08 0.56 8.41
N ASP A 105 7.79 0.46 9.55
CA ASP A 105 9.14 -0.12 9.68
C ASP A 105 9.10 -1.66 9.62
N THR A 106 9.94 -2.28 8.78
CA THR A 106 10.30 -3.70 8.90
C THR A 106 11.79 -3.98 8.64
N SER A 107 12.70 -3.10 9.05
CA SER A 107 14.13 -3.45 9.06
C SER A 107 14.66 -3.48 10.49
N SER A 108 14.61 -4.68 11.09
CA SER A 108 15.49 -5.02 12.20
C SER A 108 16.94 -4.99 11.69
N GLU A 109 17.66 -3.89 11.90
CA GLU A 109 19.06 -3.80 12.34
C GLU A 109 19.72 -2.44 12.00
N ARG A 110 20.30 -1.83 13.05
CA ARG A 110 21.25 -0.70 13.05
C ARG A 110 20.76 0.65 12.50
N ALA A 111 19.99 1.36 13.30
CA ALA A 111 20.10 2.82 13.37
C ALA A 111 21.08 3.19 14.49
N SER A 112 22.37 3.31 14.16
CA SER A 112 23.32 3.98 15.04
C SER A 112 23.09 5.48 14.95
N ASP A 113 22.65 6.06 16.06
CA ASP A 113 22.93 7.40 16.56
C ASP A 113 23.35 8.44 15.51
N ASP A 114 22.41 9.28 15.03
CA ASP A 114 22.69 10.67 14.61
C ASP A 114 21.47 11.53 14.19
N TYR A 115 20.21 11.07 14.34
CA TYR A 115 19.05 11.79 13.79
C TYR A 115 18.30 12.76 14.72
N THR A 116 18.81 13.03 15.93
CA THR A 116 18.06 13.81 16.95
C THR A 116 17.96 15.32 16.65
N GLU A 117 18.75 15.89 15.73
CA GLU A 117 18.82 17.36 15.57
C GLU A 117 17.75 18.01 14.67
N ILE A 118 16.97 17.26 13.89
CA ILE A 118 16.08 17.88 12.88
C ILE A 118 14.70 18.27 13.47
N TYR A 119 14.34 17.79 14.66
CA TYR A 119 12.95 17.86 15.14
C TYR A 119 12.52 19.19 15.79
N GLN A 120 13.44 20.13 16.12
CA GLN A 120 13.08 21.31 16.91
C GLN A 120 12.81 22.61 16.13
N ARG A 121 12.95 22.64 14.79
CA ARG A 121 12.94 23.93 14.06
C ARG A 121 11.64 24.35 13.38
N ARG A 122 10.51 23.64 13.54
CA ARG A 122 9.30 23.96 12.74
C ARG A 122 7.97 24.03 13.50
N THR A 123 8.00 24.40 14.78
CA THR A 123 6.79 24.68 15.57
C THR A 123 6.64 26.14 15.98
N LEU A 124 7.18 27.09 15.20
CA LEU A 124 6.88 28.51 15.32
C LEU A 124 6.87 29.18 13.95
N SER A 125 5.66 29.38 13.41
CA SER A 125 5.28 30.48 12.50
C SER A 125 3.78 30.68 12.59
#